data_AF-A0A432QR82-F1
#
_entry.id   AF-A0A432QR82-F1
#
_cell.length_a   1.000
_cell.length_b   1.000
_cell.length_c   1.000
_cell.angle_alpha   90.00
_cell.angle_beta   90.00
_cell.angle_gamma   90.00
#
_symmetry.space_group_name_H-M   'P 1'
#
loop_
_entity.id
_entity.type
_entity.pdbx_description
1 polymer ?
#
loop_
_entity_poly.entity_id
_entity_poly.type
_entity_poly.pdbx_seq_one_letter_code
_entity_poly.pdbx_strand_id
1 'polypeptide(L)'
;MKKGFSLLELVIVLLIISLAAVVTFPAFVNFGRDSQENFENRLKTAMSSLFSFSEAIELCADFKKNAIQVGEEEIELPAGKELEYMILPGKVVSSEISSRFCISSKSLEAVGFLAKESSERYLSILVFLPSGEVTISSLSQGEGETFKDKISKGRLTTVEIFRTKSYICRTTAPDTMN
;
A
#
# COMPACT_ATOMS: atom_id res chain seq x y z
N MET A 1 -0.75 -51.68 -14.08
CA MET A 1 -2.07 -51.79 -13.42
C MET A 1 -2.47 -50.42 -12.88
N LYS A 2 -3.46 -49.75 -13.47
CA LYS A 2 -3.99 -48.48 -12.93
C LYS A 2 -5.02 -48.84 -11.85
N LYS A 3 -4.71 -48.60 -10.58
CA LYS A 3 -5.69 -48.71 -9.48
C LYS A 3 -6.73 -47.61 -9.69
N GLY A 4 -7.94 -47.98 -10.07
CA GLY A 4 -9.07 -47.06 -10.18
C GLY A 4 -9.54 -46.68 -8.78
N PHE A 5 -9.77 -45.39 -8.55
CA PHE A 5 -10.39 -44.88 -7.32
C PHE A 5 -11.79 -45.48 -7.18
N SER A 6 -12.09 -46.04 -6.01
CA SER A 6 -13.44 -46.50 -5.69
C SER A 6 -14.35 -45.29 -5.45
N LEU A 7 -15.62 -45.41 -5.85
CA LEU A 7 -16.64 -44.37 -5.64
C LEU A 7 -16.78 -44.01 -4.15
N LEU A 8 -16.64 -45.02 -3.27
CA LEU A 8 -16.65 -44.84 -1.81
C LEU A 8 -15.43 -44.04 -1.32
N GLU A 9 -14.26 -44.31 -1.88
CA GLU A 9 -12.99 -43.67 -1.51
C GLU A 9 -13.01 -42.18 -1.88
N LEU A 10 -13.64 -41.83 -3.01
CA LEU A 10 -13.86 -40.45 -3.42
C LEU A 10 -14.76 -39.68 -2.43
N VAL A 11 -15.84 -40.30 -1.95
CA VAL A 11 -16.77 -39.67 -0.99
C VAL A 11 -16.07 -39.40 0.34
N ILE A 12 -15.26 -40.33 0.82
CA ILE A 12 -14.50 -40.17 2.08
C ILE A 12 -13.50 -39.02 1.95
N VAL A 13 -12.76 -38.95 0.83
CA VAL A 13 -11.80 -37.86 0.59
C VAL A 13 -12.50 -36.50 0.53
N LEU A 14 -13.64 -36.40 -0.15
CA LEU A 14 -14.43 -35.15 -0.20
C LEU A 14 -14.92 -34.71 1.19
N LEU A 15 -15.33 -35.65 2.03
CA LEU A 15 -15.76 -35.38 3.40
C LEU A 15 -14.60 -34.81 4.24
N ILE A 16 -13.41 -35.39 4.13
CA ILE A 16 -12.21 -34.92 4.84
C ILE A 16 -11.80 -33.52 4.35
N ILE A 17 -11.81 -33.28 3.04
CA ILE A 17 -11.48 -31.96 2.48
C ILE A 17 -12.49 -30.90 2.95
N SER A 18 -13.79 -31.22 2.98
CA SER A 18 -14.81 -30.29 3.47
C SER A 18 -14.63 -29.91 4.95
N LEU A 19 -14.27 -30.87 5.80
CA LEU A 19 -13.99 -30.62 7.22
C LEU A 19 -12.73 -29.78 7.42
N ALA A 20 -11.66 -30.08 6.66
CA ALA A 20 -10.42 -29.32 6.70
C ALA A 20 -10.61 -27.87 6.18
N ALA A 21 -11.42 -27.68 5.14
CA ALA A 21 -11.71 -26.37 4.57
C ALA A 21 -12.43 -25.44 5.56
N VAL A 22 -13.41 -25.96 6.33
CA VAL A 22 -14.16 -25.15 7.30
C VAL A 22 -13.27 -24.57 8.41
N VAL A 23 -12.23 -25.30 8.83
CA VAL A 23 -11.31 -24.84 9.90
C VAL A 23 -10.22 -23.92 9.35
N THR A 24 -9.72 -24.21 8.15
CA THR A 24 -8.58 -23.47 7.58
C THR A 24 -8.99 -22.15 6.93
N PHE A 25 -10.15 -22.08 6.29
CA PHE A 25 -10.58 -20.90 5.53
C PHE A 25 -10.71 -19.60 6.35
N PRO A 26 -11.33 -19.56 7.55
CA PRO A 26 -11.47 -18.32 8.31
C PRO A 26 -10.13 -17.77 8.81
N ALA A 27 -9.14 -18.63 9.08
CA ALA A 27 -7.81 -18.19 9.49
C ALA A 27 -7.13 -17.38 8.39
N PHE A 28 -7.12 -17.88 7.14
CA PHE A 28 -6.48 -17.19 6.02
C PHE A 28 -7.12 -15.84 5.68
N VAL A 29 -8.44 -15.69 5.86
CA VAL A 29 -9.13 -14.42 5.57
C VAL A 29 -8.88 -13.36 6.65
N ASN A 30 -8.77 -13.75 7.92
CA ASN A 30 -8.52 -12.82 9.02
C ASN A 30 -7.07 -12.31 9.07
N PHE A 31 -6.10 -13.14 8.69
CA PHE A 31 -4.68 -12.70 8.62
C PHE A 31 -4.46 -11.49 7.70
N GLY A 32 -5.22 -11.36 6.62
CA GLY A 32 -5.07 -10.26 5.66
C GLY A 32 -5.54 -8.91 6.21
N ARG A 33 -6.69 -8.86 6.90
CA ARG A 33 -7.28 -7.60 7.38
C ARG A 33 -6.55 -7.04 8.59
N ASP A 34 -6.19 -7.90 9.55
CA ASP A 34 -5.44 -7.48 10.74
C ASP A 34 -4.05 -6.95 10.37
N SER A 35 -3.43 -7.49 9.32
CA SER A 35 -2.12 -7.04 8.85
C SER A 35 -2.11 -5.61 8.30
N GLN A 36 -3.20 -5.19 7.62
CA GLN A 36 -3.27 -3.86 7.01
C GLN A 36 -3.57 -2.76 8.04
N GLU A 37 -4.50 -3.01 8.96
CA GLU A 37 -4.81 -2.06 10.03
C GLU A 37 -3.61 -1.89 10.98
N ASN A 38 -2.93 -2.97 11.33
CA ASN A 38 -1.71 -2.91 12.14
C ASN A 38 -0.60 -2.10 11.45
N PHE A 39 -0.39 -2.32 10.15
CA PHE A 39 0.56 -1.52 9.35
C PHE A 39 0.22 -0.03 9.38
N GLU A 40 -1.04 0.32 9.09
CA GLU A 40 -1.49 1.71 9.08
C GLU A 40 -1.30 2.40 10.43
N ASN A 41 -1.69 1.71 11.51
CA ASN A 41 -1.56 2.23 12.86
C ASN A 41 -0.09 2.43 13.24
N ARG A 42 0.77 1.44 13.01
CA ARG A 42 2.21 1.55 13.30
C ARG A 42 2.86 2.69 12.51
N LEU A 43 2.55 2.80 11.22
CA LEU A 43 3.11 3.85 10.37
C LEU A 43 2.67 5.24 10.81
N LYS A 44 1.39 5.42 11.11
CA LYS A 44 0.86 6.69 11.65
C LYS A 44 1.49 7.02 12.99
N THR A 45 1.62 6.05 13.88
CA THR A 45 2.24 6.25 15.20
C THR A 45 3.71 6.64 15.06
N ALA A 46 4.50 5.90 14.28
CA ALA A 46 5.91 6.18 14.03
C ALA A 46 6.13 7.57 13.40
N MET A 47 5.30 7.95 12.42
CA MET A 47 5.40 9.27 11.80
C MET A 47 4.98 10.39 12.77
N SER A 48 3.95 10.18 13.58
CA SER A 48 3.50 11.16 14.57
C SER A 48 4.48 11.35 15.73
N SER A 49 5.21 10.30 16.13
CA SER A 49 6.18 10.36 17.23
C SER A 49 7.49 11.04 16.82
N LEU A 50 7.84 11.00 15.52
CA LEU A 50 9.00 11.70 14.97
C LEU A 50 8.74 13.18 14.65
N PHE A 51 7.55 13.70 14.92
CA PHE A 51 7.28 15.13 14.83
C PHE A 51 8.09 15.88 15.90
N SER A 52 9.30 16.30 15.55
CA SER A 52 10.15 17.12 16.39
C SER A 52 10.74 18.25 15.56
N PHE A 53 10.44 19.50 15.92
CA PHE A 53 10.89 20.69 15.19
C PHE A 53 12.42 20.85 15.13
N SER A 54 13.18 20.09 15.93
CA SER A 54 14.64 20.19 16.04
C SER A 54 15.41 19.22 15.13
N GLU A 55 14.86 18.04 14.85
CA GLU A 55 15.58 16.94 14.18
C GLU A 55 15.00 16.64 12.80
N ALA A 56 15.87 16.23 11.88
CA ALA A 56 15.44 15.86 10.53
C ALA A 56 14.79 14.47 10.59
N ILE A 57 13.62 14.32 9.99
CA ILE A 57 12.96 13.02 9.94
C ILE A 57 13.68 12.18 8.87
N GLU A 58 14.21 11.03 9.28
CA GLU A 58 14.76 10.03 8.38
C GLU A 58 13.66 9.06 7.94
N LEU A 59 13.49 8.94 6.62
CA LEU A 59 12.48 8.09 6.02
C LEU A 59 13.13 7.28 4.90
N CYS A 60 12.99 5.95 4.96
CA CYS A 60 13.56 5.05 3.98
C CYS A 60 12.53 4.10 3.38
N ALA A 61 12.69 3.83 2.10
CA ALA A 61 12.14 2.64 1.44
C ALA A 61 13.20 1.52 1.48
N ASP A 62 12.89 0.39 2.10
CA ASP A 62 13.66 -0.84 1.96
C ASP A 62 12.90 -1.80 1.05
N PHE A 63 13.23 -1.75 -0.24
CA PHE A 63 12.58 -2.55 -1.28
C PHE A 63 12.92 -4.04 -1.15
N LYS A 64 14.10 -4.36 -0.60
CA LYS A 64 14.53 -5.75 -0.41
C LYS A 64 13.77 -6.43 0.72
N LYS A 65 13.53 -5.72 1.82
CA LYS A 65 12.75 -6.20 2.96
C LYS A 65 11.26 -5.96 2.81
N ASN A 66 10.84 -5.22 1.78
CA ASN A 66 9.45 -4.81 1.59
C ASN A 66 8.91 -4.04 2.82
N ALA A 67 9.68 -3.04 3.25
CA ALA A 67 9.41 -2.28 4.48
C ALA A 67 9.64 -0.78 4.28
N ILE A 68 8.94 0.02 5.07
CA ILE A 68 9.20 1.45 5.24
C ILE A 68 9.87 1.63 6.59
N GLN A 69 11.02 2.28 6.61
CA GLN A 69 11.71 2.62 7.85
C GLN A 69 11.49 4.10 8.16
N VAL A 70 11.05 4.37 9.38
CA VAL A 70 10.70 5.68 9.91
C VAL A 70 11.58 5.90 11.15
N GLY A 71 12.65 6.67 11.02
CA GLY A 71 13.70 6.77 12.03
C GLY A 71 14.28 5.38 12.36
N GLU A 72 14.15 4.96 13.61
CA GLU A 72 14.62 3.65 14.07
C GLU A 72 13.61 2.51 13.87
N GLU A 73 12.35 2.82 13.55
CA GLU A 73 11.30 1.80 13.41
C GLU A 73 11.22 1.27 11.97
N GLU A 74 11.36 -0.05 11.80
CA GLU A 74 11.12 -0.75 10.54
C GLU A 74 9.68 -1.31 10.52
N ILE A 75 8.94 -0.95 9.47
CA ILE A 75 7.52 -1.27 9.32
C ILE A 75 7.32 -2.02 8.00
N GLU A 76 7.16 -3.33 8.11
CA GLU A 76 6.91 -4.24 6.98
C GLU A 76 5.54 -3.98 6.35
N LEU A 77 5.46 -4.05 5.01
CA LEU A 77 4.19 -3.92 4.31
C LEU A 77 3.28 -5.13 4.58
N PRO A 78 1.94 -4.94 4.49
CA PRO A 78 0.99 -6.04 4.65
C PRO A 78 1.22 -7.16 3.63
N ALA A 79 0.86 -8.38 4.00
CA ALA A 79 1.04 -9.56 3.14
C ALA A 79 0.37 -9.36 1.77
N GLY A 80 1.06 -9.81 0.71
CA GLY A 80 0.58 -9.69 -0.68
C GLY A 80 0.72 -8.29 -1.27
N LYS A 81 1.47 -7.39 -0.64
CA LYS A 81 1.84 -6.08 -1.19
C LYS A 81 3.34 -5.98 -1.34
N GLU A 82 3.82 -5.49 -2.47
CA GLU A 82 5.24 -5.36 -2.77
C GLU A 82 5.61 -3.91 -3.06
N LEU A 83 6.51 -3.33 -2.26
CA LEU A 83 6.97 -1.96 -2.44
C LEU A 83 7.75 -1.82 -3.75
N GLU A 84 7.24 -1.01 -4.68
CA GLU A 84 7.86 -0.81 -6.00
C GLU A 84 8.52 0.56 -6.13
N TYR A 85 7.90 1.62 -5.58
CA TYR A 85 8.39 2.98 -5.77
C TYR A 85 8.39 3.79 -4.48
N MET A 86 9.40 4.64 -4.36
CA MET A 86 9.44 5.81 -3.49
C MET A 86 9.52 7.06 -4.37
N ILE A 87 8.62 8.01 -4.15
CA ILE A 87 8.44 9.20 -4.98
C ILE A 87 8.67 10.44 -4.14
N LEU A 88 9.51 11.32 -4.66
CA LEU A 88 9.89 12.60 -4.07
C LEU A 88 9.71 13.70 -5.12
N PRO A 89 9.56 14.96 -4.71
CA PRO A 89 9.63 16.07 -5.64
C PRO A 89 10.94 16.01 -6.44
N GLY A 90 10.82 15.97 -7.77
CA GLY A 90 11.94 15.86 -8.71
C GLY A 90 12.61 14.48 -8.82
N LYS A 91 12.17 13.46 -8.08
CA LYS A 91 12.84 12.15 -8.08
C LYS A 91 11.89 10.97 -7.86
N VAL A 92 12.03 9.95 -8.70
CA VAL A 92 11.37 8.65 -8.51
C VAL A 92 12.45 7.60 -8.29
N VAL A 93 12.30 6.80 -7.24
CA VAL A 93 13.19 5.68 -6.91
C VAL A 93 12.39 4.39 -7.02
N SER A 94 12.91 3.41 -7.75
CA SER A 94 12.29 2.11 -7.96
C SER A 94 13.09 1.00 -7.30
N SER A 95 12.40 -0.07 -6.90
CA SER A 95 12.97 -1.33 -6.42
C SER A 95 13.93 -1.98 -7.41
N GLU A 96 13.77 -1.74 -8.71
CA GLU A 96 14.66 -2.25 -9.76
C GLU A 96 16.05 -1.59 -9.73
N ILE A 97 16.12 -0.36 -9.21
CA ILE A 97 17.31 0.50 -9.28
C ILE A 97 18.06 0.52 -7.95
N SER A 98 17.34 0.40 -6.83
CA SER A 98 17.94 0.39 -5.50
C SER A 98 17.27 -0.61 -4.58
N SER A 99 18.06 -1.29 -3.75
CA SER A 99 17.53 -2.13 -2.67
C SER A 99 16.99 -1.32 -1.50
N ARG A 100 17.56 -0.12 -1.27
CA ARG A 100 17.18 0.77 -0.17
C ARG A 100 17.45 2.22 -0.53
N PHE A 101 16.55 3.13 -0.18
CA PHE A 101 16.75 4.56 -0.39
C PHE A 101 16.20 5.35 0.79
N CYS A 102 17.00 6.27 1.31
CA CYS A 102 16.67 7.08 2.47
C CYS A 102 16.72 8.56 2.13
N ILE A 103 15.85 9.32 2.77
CA ILE A 103 15.90 10.78 2.82
C ILE A 103 16.00 11.22 4.27
N SER A 104 16.61 12.39 4.47
CA SER A 104 16.55 13.10 5.75
C SER A 104 16.16 14.53 5.43
N SER A 105 15.02 14.97 5.95
CA SER A 105 14.47 16.28 5.61
C SER A 105 13.90 17.02 6.81
N LYS A 106 14.13 18.34 6.82
CA LYS A 106 13.48 19.31 7.72
C LYS A 106 12.46 20.18 6.98
N SER A 107 12.41 20.09 5.65
CA SER A 107 11.53 20.88 4.80
C SER A 107 10.13 20.28 4.74
N LEU A 108 9.16 21.14 4.39
CA LEU A 108 7.82 20.69 4.02
C LEU A 108 7.88 19.94 2.70
N GLU A 109 7.86 18.61 2.78
CA GLU A 109 8.00 17.71 1.64
C GLU A 109 6.95 16.62 1.70
N ALA A 110 6.40 16.28 0.55
CA ALA A 110 5.50 15.15 0.43
C ALA A 110 6.21 13.99 -0.24
N VAL A 111 6.19 12.85 0.45
CA VAL A 111 6.85 11.62 0.05
C VAL A 111 5.78 10.59 -0.25
N GLY A 112 5.81 10.06 -1.47
CA GLY A 112 4.93 8.98 -1.89
C GLY A 112 5.61 7.64 -1.84
N PHE A 113 4.87 6.60 -1.53
CA PHE A 113 5.25 5.21 -1.77
C PHE A 113 4.12 4.54 -2.55
N LEU A 114 4.51 3.67 -3.47
CA LEU A 114 3.59 2.79 -4.18
C LEU A 114 4.03 1.35 -3.96
N ALA A 115 3.11 0.56 -3.44
CA ALA A 115 3.27 -0.87 -3.33
C ALA A 115 2.23 -1.58 -4.19
N LYS A 116 2.67 -2.54 -4.99
CA LYS A 116 1.81 -3.33 -5.85
C LYS A 116 0.97 -4.29 -5.02
N GLU A 117 -0.34 -4.22 -5.18
CA GLU A 117 -1.32 -5.11 -4.53
C GLU A 117 -1.83 -6.17 -5.53
N SER A 118 -1.95 -5.79 -6.80
CA SER A 118 -2.27 -6.70 -7.90
C SER A 118 -1.72 -6.14 -9.22
N SER A 119 -1.98 -6.80 -10.35
CA SER A 119 -1.61 -6.28 -11.68
C SER A 119 -2.26 -4.94 -12.01
N GLU A 120 -3.38 -4.59 -11.38
CA GLU A 120 -4.19 -3.41 -11.71
C GLU A 120 -4.30 -2.41 -10.56
N ARG A 121 -3.73 -2.73 -9.39
CA ARG A 121 -3.90 -1.92 -8.17
C ARG A 121 -2.61 -1.73 -7.41
N TYR A 122 -2.47 -0.52 -6.89
CA TYR A 122 -1.42 -0.12 -5.96
C TYR A 122 -2.00 0.28 -4.62
N LEU A 123 -1.34 -0.08 -3.54
CA LEU A 123 -1.43 0.62 -2.27
C LEU A 123 -0.53 1.87 -2.36
N SER A 124 -1.16 3.05 -2.29
CA SER A 124 -0.46 4.32 -2.15
C SER A 124 -0.35 4.72 -0.69
N ILE A 125 0.82 5.21 -0.32
CA ILE A 125 1.12 5.77 0.99
C ILE A 125 1.72 7.14 0.74
N LEU A 126 1.11 8.19 1.28
CA LEU A 126 1.57 9.56 1.17
C LEU A 126 1.90 10.07 2.55
N VAL A 127 3.12 10.55 2.73
CA VAL A 127 3.64 11.09 3.98
C VAL A 127 3.98 12.55 3.78
N PHE A 128 3.45 13.42 4.63
CA PHE A 128 3.82 14.82 4.68
C PHE A 128 4.86 15.04 5.79
N LEU A 129 6.03 15.50 5.40
CA LEU A 129 7.09 15.94 6.30
C LEU A 129 7.01 17.46 6.50
N PRO A 130 7.39 17.98 7.67
CA PRO A 130 7.67 17.22 8.88
C PRO A 130 6.40 16.82 9.63
N SER A 131 5.19 17.20 9.19
CA SER A 131 3.94 17.07 9.97
C SER A 131 3.61 15.65 10.43
N GLY A 132 4.17 14.62 9.78
CA GLY A 132 3.92 13.22 10.09
C GLY A 132 2.53 12.75 9.63
N GLU A 133 1.81 13.54 8.84
CA GLU A 133 0.51 13.15 8.32
C GLU A 133 0.69 12.05 7.27
N VAL A 134 0.02 10.92 7.52
CA VAL A 134 0.05 9.74 6.64
C VAL A 134 -1.33 9.49 6.06
N THR A 135 -1.39 9.44 4.73
CA THR A 135 -2.54 9.01 3.95
C THR A 135 -2.24 7.67 3.31
N ILE A 136 -3.13 6.70 3.47
CA ILE A 136 -3.05 5.40 2.81
C ILE A 136 -4.31 5.20 1.96
N SER A 137 -4.16 4.76 0.71
CA SER A 137 -5.29 4.54 -0.21
C SER A 137 -4.95 3.50 -1.26
N SER A 138 -5.92 2.69 -1.66
CA SER A 138 -5.78 1.79 -2.81
C SER A 138 -6.15 2.55 -4.09
N LEU A 139 -5.24 2.55 -5.05
CA LEU A 139 -5.32 3.23 -6.34
C LEU A 139 -5.34 2.19 -7.47
N SER A 140 -6.07 2.48 -8.54
CA SER A 140 -5.89 1.77 -9.81
C SER A 140 -4.52 2.07 -10.43
N GLN A 141 -4.11 1.28 -11.43
CA GLN A 141 -2.84 1.49 -12.13
C GLN A 141 -2.71 2.91 -12.71
N GLY A 142 -3.76 3.43 -13.36
CA GLY A 142 -3.77 4.78 -13.93
C GLY A 142 -3.71 5.89 -12.86
N GLU A 143 -4.36 5.66 -11.72
CA GLU A 143 -4.27 6.57 -10.58
C GLU A 143 -2.88 6.53 -9.92
N GLY A 144 -2.22 5.37 -9.88
CA GLY A 144 -0.85 5.21 -9.40
C GLY A 144 0.17 5.99 -10.24
N GLU A 145 0.05 5.93 -11.56
CA GLU A 145 0.88 6.74 -12.47
C GLU A 145 0.63 8.24 -12.29
N THR A 146 -0.64 8.63 -12.11
CA THR A 146 -1.00 10.03 -11.82
C THR A 146 -0.46 10.49 -10.46
N PHE A 147 -0.49 9.63 -9.45
CA PHE A 147 0.08 9.89 -8.14
C PHE A 147 1.59 10.13 -8.25
N LYS A 148 2.32 9.25 -8.93
CA LYS A 148 3.75 9.40 -9.21
C LYS A 148 4.07 10.73 -9.92
N ASP A 149 3.29 11.09 -10.93
CA ASP A 149 3.44 12.35 -11.66
C ASP A 149 3.19 13.59 -10.78
N LYS A 150 2.12 13.59 -9.99
CA LYS A 150 1.77 14.73 -9.13
C LYS A 150 2.81 14.99 -8.05
N ILE A 151 3.31 13.94 -7.40
CA ILE A 151 4.33 14.07 -6.35
C ILE A 151 5.68 14.48 -6.95
N SER A 152 6.11 13.85 -8.04
CA SER A 152 7.37 14.19 -8.70
C SER A 152 7.40 15.63 -9.22
N LYS A 153 6.25 16.19 -9.63
CA LYS A 153 6.14 17.61 -10.02
C LYS A 153 6.01 18.58 -8.84
N GLY A 154 5.95 18.10 -7.60
CA GLY A 154 5.74 18.93 -6.41
C GLY A 154 4.39 19.65 -6.39
N ARG A 155 3.40 19.19 -7.15
CA ARG A 155 2.07 19.82 -7.27
C ARG A 155 1.11 19.34 -6.19
N LEU A 156 1.56 19.32 -4.95
CA LEU A 156 0.77 18.84 -3.82
C LEU A 156 0.42 20.02 -2.93
N THR A 157 -0.69 20.67 -3.25
CA THR A 157 -1.46 21.39 -2.24
C THR A 157 -2.32 20.36 -1.51
N THR A 158 -2.37 20.42 -0.18
CA THR A 158 -3.04 19.48 0.75
C THR A 158 -4.49 19.11 0.38
N VAL A 159 -5.11 19.86 -0.54
CA VAL A 159 -6.53 19.76 -0.91
C VAL A 159 -6.79 18.99 -2.22
N GLU A 160 -5.81 18.87 -3.14
CA GLU A 160 -6.10 18.42 -4.51
C GLU A 160 -5.96 16.91 -4.78
N ILE A 161 -5.24 16.16 -3.95
CA ILE A 161 -5.04 14.72 -4.19
C ILE A 161 -6.35 13.95 -3.96
N PHE A 162 -7.17 14.41 -3.01
CA PHE A 162 -8.45 13.76 -2.67
C PHE A 162 -9.66 14.31 -3.42
N ARG A 163 -9.58 15.51 -4.03
CA ARG A 163 -10.68 16.02 -4.85
C ARG A 163 -10.95 15.15 -6.08
N THR A 164 -9.96 14.37 -6.53
CA THR A 164 -10.12 13.42 -7.64
C THR A 164 -11.13 12.30 -7.35
N LYS A 165 -11.40 11.93 -6.09
CA LYS A 165 -12.52 11.02 -5.75
C LYS A 165 -13.89 11.63 -6.06
N SER A 166 -14.01 12.96 -6.02
CA SER A 166 -15.30 13.66 -6.22
C SER A 166 -15.57 14.00 -7.69
N TYR A 167 -14.54 14.15 -8.51
CA TYR A 167 -14.70 14.44 -9.94
C TYR A 167 -14.92 13.21 -10.81
N ILE A 168 -14.43 12.02 -10.42
CA ILE A 168 -14.63 10.79 -11.20
C ILE A 168 -16.07 10.25 -11.04
N CYS A 169 -16.76 10.55 -9.94
CA CYS A 169 -18.18 10.18 -9.77
C CYS A 169 -19.18 11.15 -10.46
N ARG A 170 -18.73 12.20 -11.16
CA ARG A 170 -19.63 13.19 -11.78
C ARG A 170 -19.77 13.08 -13.31
N THR A 171 -19.09 12.15 -13.96
CA THR A 171 -19.13 12.00 -15.43
C THR A 171 -20.10 10.94 -15.96
N THR A 172 -21.06 10.49 -15.14
CA THR A 172 -22.19 9.67 -15.62
C THR A 172 -23.52 10.22 -15.10
N ALA A 173 -23.90 11.39 -15.58
CA ALA A 173 -25.29 11.79 -15.66
C ALA A 173 -25.59 12.07 -17.15
N PRO A 174 -26.43 11.28 -17.83
CA PRO A 174 -26.86 11.63 -19.18
C PRO A 174 -27.79 12.84 -19.08
N ASP A 175 -27.40 13.92 -19.75
CA ASP A 175 -28.26 15.06 -20.04
C ASP A 175 -29.45 14.57 -20.89
N THR A 176 -30.60 14.34 -20.26
CA THR A 176 -31.87 14.34 -20.98
C THR A 176 -32.27 15.79 -21.23
N MET A 177 -31.97 16.25 -22.45
CA MET A 177 -32.48 17.48 -23.04
C MET A 177 -34.02 17.46 -23.12
N ASN A 178 -34.64 18.57 -22.75
CA ASN A 178 -35.97 18.98 -23.22
C ASN A 178 -35.92 19.34 -24.71
#